data_AF-A0A6I4NXR1-F1
#
_entry.id   AF-A0A6I4NXR1-F1
#
_cell.length_a   1.000
_cell.length_b   1.000
_cell.length_c   1.000
_cell.angle_alpha   90.00
_cell.angle_beta   90.00
_cell.angle_gamma   90.00
#
_symmetry.space_group_name_H-M   'P 1'
#
loop_
_entity.id
_entity.type
_entity.pdbx_description
1 polymer ?
#
loop_
_entity_poly.entity_id
_entity_poly.type
_entity_poly.pdbx_seq_one_letter_code
_entity_poly.pdbx_strand_id
1 'polypeptide(L)'
;MAIAMWWPAFTLGAWGDLFFDQLLTVWVASTVMVFVVLLQPRPYPRRALQVALLLIPTLWLVLTFVPADDDENFGVLLGEILALTVALLGIPFTIWTLARLVWPEFGSQLGRGRRLVAILALVVTTVGSYALGANQEHFLTCEDFSISGNSEPPGCVHEPTPAPAP
;
A
#
# COMPACT_ATOMS: atom_id res chain seq x y z
N MET A 1 5.15 5.88 -9.09
CA MET A 1 5.63 5.17 -7.88
C MET A 1 5.40 5.99 -6.63
N ALA A 2 5.91 7.22 -6.52
CA ALA A 2 5.54 8.12 -5.42
C ALA A 2 4.01 8.32 -5.31
N ILE A 3 3.33 8.52 -6.45
CA ILE A 3 1.85 8.60 -6.53
C ILE A 3 1.13 7.35 -6.01
N ALA A 4 1.76 6.17 -6.06
CA ALA A 4 1.16 4.94 -5.52
C ALA A 4 1.43 4.76 -4.03
N MET A 5 2.49 5.39 -3.50
CA MET A 5 2.97 5.18 -2.12
C MET A 5 2.54 6.29 -1.16
N TRP A 6 2.31 7.51 -1.65
CA TRP A 6 2.01 8.64 -0.77
C TRP A 6 0.71 8.43 0.02
N TRP A 7 -0.36 7.94 -0.62
CA TRP A 7 -1.65 7.76 0.03
C TRP A 7 -1.63 6.69 1.12
N PRO A 8 -1.17 5.43 0.87
CA PRO A 8 -1.02 4.45 1.93
C PRO A 8 -0.10 4.91 3.08
N ALA A 9 0.98 5.62 2.76
CA ALA A 9 1.87 6.17 3.78
C ALA A 9 1.18 7.24 4.63
N PHE A 10 0.42 8.13 4.00
CA PHE A 10 -0.36 9.17 4.66
C PHE A 10 -1.44 8.57 5.55
N THR A 11 -2.23 7.61 5.05
CA THR A 11 -3.30 7.00 5.83
C THR A 11 -2.77 6.21 7.02
N LEU A 12 -1.64 5.53 6.85
CA LEU A 12 -0.95 4.88 7.96
C LEU A 12 -0.51 5.89 9.02
N GLY A 13 -0.08 7.09 8.62
CA GLY A 13 0.27 8.16 9.56
C GLY A 13 -0.95 8.74 10.28
N ALA A 14 -2.05 8.96 9.58
CA ALA A 14 -3.23 9.65 10.11
C ALA A 14 -4.19 8.74 10.90
N TRP A 15 -4.41 7.49 10.46
CA TRP A 15 -5.31 6.54 11.11
C TRP A 15 -4.57 5.40 11.82
N GLY A 16 -3.27 5.22 11.59
CA GLY A 16 -2.53 4.07 12.13
C GLY A 16 -2.81 2.77 11.37
N ASP A 17 -3.57 2.81 10.29
CA ASP A 17 -4.09 1.62 9.61
C ASP A 17 -4.00 1.73 8.08
N LEU A 18 -4.00 0.56 7.43
CA LEU A 18 -4.11 0.45 5.96
C LEU A 18 -5.56 0.16 5.58
N PHE A 19 -6.09 0.96 4.68
CA PHE A 19 -7.47 0.82 4.25
C PHE A 19 -7.68 -0.34 3.28
N PHE A 20 -8.92 -0.85 3.24
CA PHE A 20 -9.27 -2.02 2.43
C PHE A 20 -9.04 -1.79 0.93
N ASP A 21 -9.23 -0.55 0.45
CA ASP A 21 -9.01 -0.18 -0.95
C ASP A 21 -7.53 -0.36 -1.34
N GLN A 22 -6.61 -0.07 -0.42
CA GLN A 22 -5.17 -0.22 -0.62
C GLN A 22 -4.78 -1.70 -0.68
N LEU A 23 -5.30 -2.51 0.24
CA LEU A 23 -5.10 -3.96 0.26
C LEU A 23 -5.66 -4.64 -1.01
N LEU A 24 -6.87 -4.26 -1.42
CA LEU A 24 -7.49 -4.80 -2.64
C LEU A 24 -6.79 -4.32 -3.91
N THR A 25 -6.29 -3.08 -3.94
CA THR A 25 -5.48 -2.58 -5.08
C THR A 25 -4.22 -3.42 -5.27
N VAL A 26 -3.56 -3.79 -4.17
CA VAL A 26 -2.37 -4.65 -4.19
C VAL A 26 -2.72 -6.06 -4.69
N TRP A 27 -3.87 -6.59 -4.27
CA TRP A 27 -4.39 -7.88 -4.77
C TRP A 27 -4.72 -7.86 -6.26
N VAL A 28 -5.38 -6.81 -6.76
CA VAL A 28 -5.67 -6.65 -8.20
C VAL A 28 -4.35 -6.59 -8.98
N ALA A 29 -3.41 -5.75 -8.53
CA ALA A 29 -2.10 -5.62 -9.17
C ALA A 29 -1.33 -6.93 -9.21
N SER A 30 -1.31 -7.68 -8.10
CA SER A 30 -0.60 -8.96 -8.02
C SER A 30 -1.24 -10.00 -8.95
N THR A 31 -2.57 -10.06 -8.98
CA THR A 31 -3.35 -10.99 -9.82
C THR A 31 -3.09 -10.74 -11.30
N VAL A 32 -3.18 -9.48 -11.75
CA VAL A 32 -2.84 -9.11 -13.13
C VAL A 32 -1.41 -9.54 -13.47
N MET A 33 -0.47 -9.33 -12.54
CA MET A 33 0.92 -9.69 -12.78
C MET A 33 1.16 -11.21 -12.84
N VAL A 34 0.39 -12.02 -12.10
CA VAL A 34 0.40 -13.49 -12.26
C VAL A 34 0.08 -13.86 -13.71
N PHE A 35 -1.01 -13.30 -14.27
CA PHE A 35 -1.37 -13.56 -15.67
C PHE A 35 -0.28 -13.12 -16.64
N VAL A 36 0.29 -11.93 -16.45
CA VAL A 36 1.41 -11.44 -17.28
C VAL A 36 2.60 -12.41 -17.23
N VAL A 37 3.02 -12.81 -16.02
CA VAL A 37 4.16 -13.71 -15.84
C VAL A 37 3.88 -15.09 -16.44
N LEU A 38 2.64 -15.60 -16.38
CA LEU A 38 2.26 -16.89 -16.97
C LEU A 38 2.19 -16.86 -18.50
N LEU A 39 1.73 -15.76 -19.09
CA LEU A 39 1.56 -15.61 -20.54
C LEU A 39 2.86 -15.28 -21.30
N GLN A 40 3.94 -14.91 -20.59
CA GLN A 40 5.21 -14.61 -21.25
C GLN A 40 5.82 -15.86 -21.92
N PRO A 41 6.25 -15.79 -23.20
CA PRO A 41 6.73 -16.98 -23.92
C PRO A 41 8.14 -17.43 -23.53
N ARG A 42 8.91 -16.64 -22.77
CA ARG A 42 10.30 -16.95 -22.42
C ARG A 42 10.41 -17.64 -21.05
N PRO A 43 11.20 -18.73 -20.94
CA PRO A 43 11.48 -19.34 -19.65
C PRO A 43 12.33 -18.39 -18.80
N TYR A 44 11.72 -17.78 -17.78
CA TYR A 44 12.44 -17.01 -16.78
C TYR A 44 12.94 -17.94 -15.68
N PRO A 45 14.27 -17.96 -15.38
CA PRO A 45 14.74 -18.62 -14.18
C PRO A 45 14.06 -17.94 -12.99
N ARG A 46 13.35 -18.71 -12.16
CA ARG A 46 12.51 -18.27 -11.02
C ARG A 46 11.06 -17.85 -11.32
N ARG A 47 10.50 -18.19 -12.50
CA ARG A 47 9.06 -17.98 -12.78
C ARG A 47 8.15 -18.50 -11.66
N ALA A 48 8.37 -19.74 -11.21
CA ALA A 48 7.56 -20.36 -10.16
C ALA A 48 7.61 -19.57 -8.85
N LEU A 49 8.79 -19.10 -8.44
CA LEU A 49 8.96 -18.28 -7.25
C LEU A 49 8.25 -16.91 -7.39
N GLN A 50 8.34 -16.27 -8.54
CA GLN A 50 7.64 -15.00 -8.79
C GLN A 50 6.11 -15.18 -8.72
N VAL A 51 5.58 -16.23 -9.35
CA VAL A 51 4.15 -16.55 -9.29
C VAL A 51 3.75 -16.84 -7.84
N ALA A 52 4.52 -17.63 -7.09
CA ALA A 52 4.25 -17.92 -5.70
C ALA A 52 4.18 -16.64 -4.84
N LEU A 53 5.12 -15.70 -5.03
CA LEU A 53 5.11 -14.41 -4.31
C LEU A 53 3.91 -13.54 -4.70
N LEU A 54 3.52 -13.51 -5.98
CA LEU A 54 2.38 -12.73 -6.46
C LEU A 54 1.02 -13.32 -6.04
N LEU A 55 0.99 -14.60 -5.67
CA LEU A 55 -0.20 -15.25 -5.13
C LEU A 55 -0.39 -15.01 -3.62
N ILE A 56 0.57 -14.40 -2.92
CA ILE A 56 0.45 -14.11 -1.47
C ILE A 56 -0.81 -13.28 -1.15
N PRO A 57 -1.12 -12.16 -1.86
CA PRO A 57 -2.34 -11.41 -1.58
C PRO A 57 -3.62 -12.22 -1.83
N THR A 58 -3.61 -13.10 -2.84
CA THR A 58 -4.75 -13.99 -3.13
C THR A 58 -4.91 -15.05 -2.06
N LEU A 59 -3.80 -15.62 -1.57
CA LEU A 59 -3.82 -16.57 -0.47
C LEU A 59 -4.37 -15.93 0.80
N TRP A 60 -3.88 -14.74 1.16
CA TRP A 60 -4.41 -13.98 2.29
C TRP A 60 -5.92 -13.75 2.16
N LEU A 61 -6.37 -13.27 1.00
CA LEU A 61 -7.79 -13.00 0.75
C LEU A 61 -8.65 -14.26 0.76
N VAL A 62 -8.14 -15.41 0.35
CA VAL A 62 -8.86 -16.69 0.46
C VAL A 62 -8.94 -17.14 1.92
N LEU A 63 -7.85 -16.97 2.69
CA LEU A 63 -7.80 -17.36 4.10
C LEU A 63 -8.75 -16.53 4.96
N THR A 64 -9.01 -15.26 4.63
CA THR A 64 -9.99 -14.43 5.37
C THR A 64 -11.43 -14.90 5.20
N PHE A 65 -11.75 -15.70 4.16
CA PHE A 65 -13.07 -16.31 4.00
C PHE A 65 -13.22 -17.65 4.72
N VAL A 66 -12.12 -18.22 5.24
CA VAL A 66 -12.18 -19.44 6.04
C VAL A 66 -12.62 -19.04 7.45
N PRO A 67 -13.80 -19.49 7.94
CA PRO A 67 -14.20 -19.22 9.31
C PRO A 67 -13.18 -19.87 10.25
N ALA A 68 -12.47 -19.04 11.01
CA ALA A 68 -11.69 -19.51 12.13
C ALA A 68 -12.69 -19.80 13.26
N ASP A 69 -12.75 -21.04 13.74
CA ASP A 69 -13.45 -21.31 14.99
C ASP A 69 -12.76 -20.50 16.10
N ASP A 70 -13.54 -19.76 16.89
CA ASP A 70 -13.07 -18.76 17.88
C ASP A 70 -12.11 -19.35 18.95
N ASP A 71 -11.98 -20.68 19.04
CA ASP A 71 -11.06 -21.38 19.95
C ASP A 71 -9.63 -21.57 19.39
N GLU A 72 -9.39 -21.37 18.10
CA GLU A 72 -8.07 -21.59 17.48
C GLU A 72 -7.25 -20.29 17.33
N ASN A 73 -6.55 -19.91 18.40
CA ASN A 73 -5.54 -18.83 18.43
C ASN A 73 -4.53 -18.85 17.25
N PHE A 74 -4.32 -20.01 16.62
CA PHE A 74 -3.41 -20.16 15.50
C PHE A 74 -3.93 -19.53 14.20
N GLY A 75 -5.25 -19.59 13.94
CA GLY A 75 -5.85 -19.04 12.72
C GLY A 75 -5.78 -17.51 12.67
N VAL A 76 -6.06 -16.86 13.81
CA VAL A 76 -5.95 -15.41 13.98
C VAL A 76 -4.50 -14.95 13.83
N LEU A 77 -3.55 -15.60 14.52
CA LEU A 77 -2.12 -15.28 14.43
C LEU A 77 -1.57 -15.46 13.01
N LEU A 78 -1.97 -16.53 12.31
CA LEU A 78 -1.57 -16.76 10.92
C LEU A 78 -2.13 -15.69 9.99
N GLY A 79 -3.40 -15.29 10.19
CA GLY A 79 -4.03 -14.19 9.46
C GLY A 79 -3.30 -12.87 9.62
N GLU A 80 -2.94 -12.51 10.86
CA GLU A 80 -2.14 -11.30 11.16
C GLU A 80 -0.75 -11.36 10.52
N ILE A 81 -0.04 -12.50 10.63
CA ILE A 81 1.28 -12.67 10.02
C ILE A 81 1.19 -12.55 8.49
N LEU A 82 0.18 -13.14 7.86
CA LEU A 82 -0.03 -13.00 6.42
C LEU A 82 -0.40 -11.58 6.02
N ALA A 83 -1.26 -10.88 6.78
CA ALA A 83 -1.58 -9.48 6.54
C ALA A 83 -0.33 -8.61 6.62
N LEU A 84 0.48 -8.80 7.66
CA LEU A 84 1.76 -8.13 7.84
C LEU A 84 2.74 -8.45 6.71
N THR A 85 2.78 -9.70 6.25
CA THR A 85 3.61 -10.15 5.12
C THR A 85 3.15 -9.52 3.81
N VAL A 86 1.84 -9.42 3.56
CA VAL A 86 1.26 -8.71 2.40
C VAL A 86 1.64 -7.25 2.46
N ALA A 87 1.51 -6.59 3.62
CA ALA A 87 1.87 -5.19 3.79
C ALA A 87 3.37 -4.93 3.58
N LEU A 88 4.24 -5.71 4.22
CA LEU A 88 5.71 -5.51 4.21
C LEU A 88 6.38 -6.00 2.94
N LEU A 89 5.89 -7.08 2.32
CA LEU A 89 6.53 -7.69 1.14
C LEU A 89 5.67 -7.57 -0.10
N GLY A 90 4.36 -7.83 0.02
CA GLY A 90 3.43 -7.79 -1.10
C GLY A 90 3.35 -6.40 -1.72
N ILE A 91 3.09 -5.36 -0.93
CA ILE A 91 2.99 -3.97 -1.40
C ILE A 91 4.28 -3.50 -2.11
N PRO A 92 5.48 -3.56 -1.51
CA PRO A 92 6.68 -3.10 -2.21
C PRO A 92 7.02 -3.98 -3.41
N PHE A 93 6.73 -5.28 -3.36
CA PHE A 93 7.00 -6.18 -4.49
C PHE A 93 6.06 -5.93 -5.67
N THR A 94 4.75 -5.73 -5.44
CA THR A 94 3.79 -5.40 -6.50
C THR A 94 4.09 -4.04 -7.09
N ILE A 95 4.40 -3.03 -6.26
CA ILE A 95 4.84 -1.70 -6.70
C ILE A 95 6.11 -1.81 -7.55
N TRP A 96 7.12 -2.57 -7.09
CA TRP A 96 8.37 -2.77 -7.83
C TRP A 96 8.15 -3.47 -9.17
N THR A 97 7.26 -4.45 -9.19
CA THR A 97 6.97 -5.24 -10.38
C THR A 97 6.18 -4.42 -11.39
N LEU A 98 5.17 -3.67 -10.94
CA LEU A 98 4.46 -2.68 -11.75
C LEU A 98 5.40 -1.60 -12.28
N ALA A 99 6.32 -1.08 -11.45
CA ALA A 99 7.31 -0.10 -11.88
C ALA A 99 8.17 -0.61 -13.03
N ARG A 100 8.62 -1.88 -12.95
CA ARG A 100 9.39 -2.51 -14.04
C ARG A 100 8.57 -2.74 -15.30
N LEU A 101 7.28 -3.01 -15.17
CA LEU A 101 6.40 -3.27 -16.30
C LEU A 101 6.01 -1.97 -17.03
N VAL A 102 5.67 -0.92 -16.28
CA VAL A 102 5.25 0.39 -16.81
C VAL A 102 6.45 1.20 -17.30
N TRP A 103 7.59 1.10 -16.61
CA TRP A 103 8.82 1.80 -16.96
C TRP A 103 10.02 0.84 -17.07
N PRO A 104 10.06 0.01 -18.11
CA PRO A 104 11.16 -0.94 -18.32
C PRO A 104 12.52 -0.24 -18.44
N GLU A 105 12.53 0.98 -19.00
CA GLU A 105 13.72 1.83 -19.19
C GLU A 105 14.41 2.23 -17.86
N PHE A 106 13.67 2.29 -16.75
CA PHE A 106 14.25 2.59 -15.44
C PHE A 106 15.13 1.45 -14.88
N GLY A 107 14.95 0.23 -15.37
CA GLY A 107 15.60 -0.96 -14.82
C GLY A 107 17.05 -1.16 -15.24
N SER A 108 17.45 -0.68 -16.42
CA SER A 108 18.74 -1.01 -17.04
C SER A 108 19.55 0.18 -17.55
N GLN A 109 18.94 1.36 -17.74
CA GLN A 109 19.63 2.51 -18.35
C GLN A 109 20.04 3.62 -17.38
N LEU A 110 19.60 3.57 -16.11
CA LEU A 110 19.99 4.57 -15.11
C LEU A 110 21.34 4.22 -14.47
N GLY A 111 22.32 5.10 -14.67
CA GLY A 111 23.59 5.04 -13.93
C GLY A 111 23.35 5.04 -12.40
N ARG A 112 24.24 4.37 -11.65
CA ARG A 112 24.07 4.11 -10.20
C ARG A 112 23.68 5.37 -9.40
N GLY A 113 24.24 6.53 -9.73
CA GLY A 113 23.91 7.80 -9.08
C GLY A 113 22.47 8.25 -9.29
N ARG A 114 21.94 8.21 -10.53
CA ARG A 114 20.54 8.60 -10.81
C ARG A 114 19.55 7.62 -10.18
N ARG A 115 19.89 6.33 -10.14
CA ARG A 115 19.08 5.33 -9.44
C ARG A 115 19.02 5.60 -7.93
N LEU A 116 20.14 5.96 -7.31
CA LEU A 116 20.20 6.38 -5.92
C LEU A 116 19.32 7.60 -5.65
N VAL A 117 19.39 8.62 -6.52
CA VAL A 117 18.54 9.83 -6.40
C VAL A 117 17.05 9.46 -6.52
N ALA A 118 16.67 8.60 -7.46
CA ALA A 118 15.28 8.18 -7.61
C ALA A 118 14.76 7.40 -6.39
N ILE A 119 15.59 6.49 -5.83
CA ILE A 119 15.25 5.76 -4.59
C ILE A 119 15.14 6.74 -3.43
N LEU A 120 16.09 7.67 -3.29
CA LEU A 120 16.07 8.68 -2.23
C LEU A 120 14.81 9.56 -2.32
N ALA A 121 14.46 10.02 -3.51
CA ALA A 121 13.24 10.81 -3.73
C ALA A 121 11.98 10.01 -3.34
N LEU A 122 11.94 8.71 -3.66
CA LEU A 122 10.82 7.84 -3.27
C LEU A 122 10.74 7.68 -1.75
N VAL A 123 11.87 7.44 -1.09
CA VAL A 123 11.94 7.31 0.37
C VAL A 123 11.52 8.61 1.05
N VAL A 124 12.09 9.74 0.63
CA VAL A 124 11.78 11.06 1.19
C VAL A 124 10.30 11.41 1.03
N THR A 125 9.73 11.20 -0.16
CA THR A 125 8.29 11.48 -0.38
C THR A 125 7.39 10.56 0.41
N THR A 126 7.74 9.28 0.55
CA THR A 126 6.95 8.31 1.34
C THR A 126 7.01 8.64 2.84
N VAL A 127 8.21 8.85 3.38
CA VAL A 127 8.39 9.23 4.80
C VAL A 127 7.76 10.57 5.09
N GLY A 128 7.89 11.54 4.17
CA GLY A 128 7.22 12.83 4.27
C GLY A 128 5.70 12.71 4.29
N SER A 129 5.13 11.82 3.46
CA SER A 129 3.69 11.58 3.45
C SER A 129 3.19 10.97 4.77
N TYR A 130 3.93 10.02 5.35
CA TYR A 130 3.64 9.48 6.67
C TYR A 130 3.71 10.55 7.76
N ALA A 131 4.77 11.37 7.75
CA ALA A 131 4.93 12.46 8.70
C ALA A 131 3.81 13.50 8.59
N LEU A 132 3.35 13.81 7.36
CA LEU A 132 2.18 14.65 7.14
C LEU A 132 0.93 13.98 7.72
N GLY A 133 0.67 12.70 7.45
CA GLY A 133 -0.47 11.99 8.04
C GLY A 133 -0.46 12.04 9.57
N ALA A 134 0.69 11.78 10.20
CA ALA A 134 0.83 11.80 11.66
C ALA A 134 0.68 13.18 12.30
N ASN A 135 0.80 14.26 11.52
CA ASN A 135 0.64 15.64 11.97
C ASN A 135 -0.57 16.32 11.31
N GLN A 136 -1.58 15.53 10.88
CA GLN A 136 -2.74 16.01 10.13
C GLN A 136 -3.48 17.17 10.81
N GLU A 137 -3.52 17.17 12.15
CA GLU A 137 -4.15 18.21 12.98
C GLU A 137 -3.59 19.63 12.78
N HIS A 138 -2.39 19.77 12.22
CA HIS A 138 -1.75 21.08 12.02
C HIS A 138 -2.04 21.71 10.66
N PHE A 139 -2.59 20.97 9.69
CA PHE A 139 -2.81 21.48 8.34
C PHE A 139 -4.12 21.05 7.67
N LEU A 140 -4.82 20.04 8.20
CA LEU A 140 -6.15 19.62 7.75
C LEU A 140 -7.15 19.69 8.88
N THR A 141 -8.39 19.96 8.50
CA THR A 141 -9.54 19.94 9.43
C THR A 141 -10.33 18.65 9.27
N CYS A 142 -11.15 18.32 10.26
CA CYS A 142 -12.09 17.19 10.14
C CYS A 142 -13.03 17.36 8.93
N GLU A 143 -13.40 18.61 8.63
CA GLU A 143 -14.23 18.96 7.47
C GLU A 143 -13.54 18.62 6.15
N ASP A 144 -12.23 18.84 6.01
CA ASP A 144 -11.48 18.45 4.80
C ASP A 144 -11.56 16.93 4.55
N PHE A 145 -11.50 16.12 5.60
CA PHE A 145 -11.64 14.67 5.51
C PHE A 145 -13.07 14.27 5.14
N SER A 146 -14.08 14.87 5.77
CA SER A 146 -15.48 14.53 5.47
C SER A 146 -15.90 14.98 4.07
N ILE A 147 -15.45 16.14 3.58
CA ILE A 147 -15.70 16.63 2.21
C ILE A 147 -15.08 15.70 1.18
N SER A 148 -13.89 15.17 1.46
CA SER A 148 -13.25 14.17 0.60
C SER A 148 -13.90 12.78 0.68
N GLY A 149 -14.93 12.61 1.51
CA GLY A 149 -15.64 11.35 1.70
C GLY A 149 -14.90 10.34 2.57
N ASN A 150 -13.87 10.79 3.30
CA ASN A 150 -13.13 9.97 4.25
C ASN A 150 -13.76 10.09 5.65
N SER A 151 -13.55 9.08 6.48
CA SER A 151 -13.85 9.16 7.91
C SER A 151 -12.85 10.08 8.61
N GLU A 152 -13.31 10.83 9.60
CA GLU A 152 -12.46 11.71 10.41
C GLU A 152 -11.34 10.92 11.13
N PRO A 153 -10.06 11.29 10.97
CA PRO A 153 -8.97 10.64 11.68
C PRO A 153 -9.00 10.97 13.17
N PRO A 154 -8.46 10.08 14.03
CA PRO A 154 -8.35 10.34 15.46
C PRO A 154 -7.57 11.64 15.73
N GLY A 155 -8.12 12.51 16.57
CA GLY A 155 -7.48 13.77 16.95
C GLY A 155 -7.53 14.87 15.88
N CYS A 156 -8.39 14.77 14.86
CA CYS A 156 -8.61 15.88 13.94
C CYS A 156 -9.23 17.10 14.66
N VAL A 157 -8.96 18.29 14.12
CA VAL A 157 -9.45 19.55 14.65
C VAL A 157 -10.54 20.09 13.72
N HIS A 158 -11.71 20.40 14.27
CA HIS A 158 -12.80 21.01 13.51
C HIS A 158 -12.56 22.49 13.23
N GLU A 159 -13.06 22.97 12.10
CA GLU A 159 -13.09 24.40 11.81
C GLU A 159 -13.85 25.18 12.91
N PRO A 160 -13.34 26.36 13.33
CA PRO A 160 -14.07 27.21 14.26
C PRO A 160 -15.44 27.58 13.68
N THR A 161 -16.52 27.18 14.34
CA THR A 161 -17.87 27.56 13.90
C THR A 161 -17.99 29.09 13.92
N PRO A 162 -18.31 29.74 12.79
CA PRO A 162 -18.47 31.19 12.77
C PRO A 162 -19.60 31.57 13.73
N ALA A 163 -19.31 32.51 14.64
CA ALA A 163 -20.31 33.04 15.55
C ALA A 163 -21.48 33.64 14.74
N PRO A 164 -22.74 33.46 15.17
CA PRO A 164 -23.88 34.02 14.45
C PRO A 164 -23.70 35.54 14.35
N ALA A 165 -23.82 36.05 13.13
CA ALA A 165 -23.84 37.49 12.87
C ALA A 165 -25.02 38.13 13.63
N PRO A 166 -24.83 39.30 14.26
CA PRO A 166 -25.88 39.96 15.05
C PRO A 166 -27.08 40.41 14.21
#